data_AF-A0A4S1XH74-F1
#
_entry.id   AF-A0A4S1XH74-F1
#
_cell.length_a   1.000
_cell.length_b   1.000
_cell.length_c   1.000
_cell.angle_alpha   90.00
_cell.angle_beta   90.00
_cell.angle_gamma   90.00
#
_symmetry.space_group_name_H-M   'P 1'
#
loop_
_entity.id
_entity.type
_entity.pdbx_description
1 polymer ?
#
loop_
_entity_poly.entity_id
_entity_poly.type
_entity_poly.pdbx_seq_one_letter_code
_entity_poly.pdbx_strand_id
1 'polypeptide(L)'
;MSEPATIYAADGDGAKREGVAGQGSLAECAEIVEGFSPERRASARIEMDALELRFGPQEIDELLRFLRDESAGLSSQEISAIADPDG
;
A
#
# COMPACT_ATOMS: atom_id res chain seq x y z
N MET A 1 -13.35 -2.81 9.88
CA MET A 1 -13.32 -1.48 9.24
C MET A 1 -11.86 -1.16 9.03
N SER A 2 -11.45 -0.81 7.81
CA SER A 2 -10.07 -0.40 7.56
C SER A 2 -9.90 1.03 8.05
N GLU A 3 -8.85 1.27 8.84
CA GLU A 3 -8.54 2.61 9.34
C GLU A 3 -8.21 3.55 8.16
N PRO A 4 -8.68 4.81 8.21
CA PRO A 4 -8.41 5.76 7.14
C PRO A 4 -6.93 6.13 7.10
N ALA A 5 -6.41 6.23 5.88
CA ALA A 5 -5.04 6.61 5.57
C ALA A 5 -5.03 7.72 4.50
N THR A 6 -4.09 8.65 4.64
CA THR A 6 -3.92 9.80 3.77
C THR A 6 -2.52 9.78 3.14
N ILE A 7 -2.45 9.94 1.82
CA ILE A 7 -1.18 10.04 1.10
C ILE A 7 -0.81 11.51 0.98
N TYR A 8 0.42 11.83 1.34
CA TYR A 8 1.03 13.10 1.00
C TYR A 8 2.21 12.88 0.06
N ALA A 9 2.31 13.69 -0.98
CA ALA A 9 3.44 13.66 -1.90
C ALA A 9 3.71 15.06 -2.45
N ALA A 10 4.93 15.32 -2.89
CA ALA A 10 5.23 16.52 -3.66
C ALA A 10 4.64 16.39 -5.06
N ASP A 11 3.95 17.43 -5.54
CA ASP A 11 3.67 17.54 -6.96
C ASP A 11 4.99 17.85 -7.68
N GLY A 12 5.32 17.03 -8.67
CA GLY A 12 6.62 17.03 -9.38
C GLY A 12 6.99 18.33 -10.09
N ASP A 13 6.18 19.39 -9.94
CA ASP A 13 6.40 20.73 -10.48
C ASP A 13 7.05 21.67 -9.43
N GLY A 14 8.12 21.21 -8.77
CA GLY A 14 8.92 22.05 -7.87
C GLY A 14 8.19 22.58 -6.62
N ALA A 15 6.99 22.08 -6.31
CA ALA A 15 6.25 22.45 -5.12
C ALA A 15 6.95 21.87 -3.88
N LYS A 16 7.61 22.72 -3.09
CA LYS A 16 8.17 22.36 -1.76
C LYS A 16 7.12 21.95 -0.72
N ARG A 17 5.83 21.93 -1.09
CA ARG A 17 4.74 21.58 -0.18
C ARG A 17 4.16 20.25 -0.61
N GLU A 18 4.27 19.28 0.29
CA GLU A 18 3.57 18.01 0.20
C GLU A 18 2.07 18.29 0.26
N GLY A 19 1.36 17.98 -0.83
CA GLY A 19 -0.09 18.06 -0.92
C GLY A 19 -0.72 16.70 -0.62
N VAL A 20 -2.02 16.70 -0.28
CA VAL A 20 -2.79 15.45 -0.21
C VAL A 20 -2.92 14.89 -1.61
N ALA A 21 -2.27 13.75 -1.86
CA ALA A 21 -2.26 13.09 -3.15
C ALA A 21 -3.35 12.00 -3.27
N GLY A 22 -3.93 11.57 -2.14
CA GLY A 22 -5.01 10.60 -2.08
C GLY A 22 -5.42 10.27 -0.65
N GLN A 23 -6.57 9.62 -0.47
CA GLN A 23 -7.08 9.15 0.82
C GLN A 23 -7.88 7.87 0.61
N GLY A 24 -7.81 6.93 1.55
CA GLY A 24 -8.52 5.66 1.47
C GLY A 24 -8.09 4.72 2.60
N SER A 25 -8.23 3.41 2.38
CA SER A 25 -7.59 2.42 3.23
C SER A 25 -6.08 2.32 2.96
N LEU A 26 -5.30 1.73 3.88
CA LEU A 26 -3.86 1.54 3.68
C LEU A 26 -3.52 0.80 2.38
N ALA A 27 -4.32 -0.21 2.01
CA ALA A 27 -4.15 -0.96 0.78
C ALA A 27 -4.41 -0.10 -0.46
N GLU A 28 -5.52 0.66 -0.49
CA GLU A 28 -5.82 1.58 -1.59
C GLU A 28 -4.74 2.66 -1.71
N CYS A 29 -4.24 3.18 -0.59
CA CYS A 29 -3.17 4.16 -0.58
C CYS A 29 -1.87 3.58 -1.17
N ALA A 30 -1.56 2.32 -0.87
CA ALA A 30 -0.41 1.64 -1.47
C ALA A 30 -0.59 1.50 -3.00
N GLU A 31 -1.75 1.07 -3.47
CA GLU A 31 -2.05 0.96 -4.92
C GLU A 31 -1.90 2.31 -5.64
N ILE A 32 -2.36 3.42 -5.03
CA ILE A 32 -2.19 4.76 -5.59
C ILE A 32 -0.71 5.14 -5.70
N VAL A 33 0.09 4.89 -4.66
CA VAL A 33 1.53 5.18 -4.67
C VAL A 33 2.29 4.25 -5.63
N GLU A 34 1.77 3.06 -5.89
CA GLU A 34 2.27 2.18 -6.94
C GLU A 34 2.15 2.83 -8.34
N GLY A 35 1.11 3.62 -8.56
CA GLY A 35 0.94 4.39 -9.81
C GLY A 35 1.83 5.62 -9.94
N PHE A 36 2.57 6.02 -8.90
CA PHE A 36 3.39 7.23 -8.93
C PHE A 36 4.70 7.05 -9.71
N SER A 37 5.15 8.12 -10.36
CA SER A 37 6.50 8.25 -10.90
C SER A 37 7.55 8.08 -9.80
N PRO A 38 8.77 7.59 -10.09
CA PRO A 38 9.80 7.32 -9.08
C PRO A 38 10.15 8.54 -8.22
N GLU A 39 10.21 9.73 -8.82
CA GLU A 39 10.47 10.99 -8.12
C GLU A 39 9.36 11.35 -7.13
N ARG A 40 8.09 11.11 -7.52
CA ARG A 40 6.92 11.35 -6.68
C ARG A 40 6.81 10.30 -5.58
N ARG A 41 7.14 9.04 -5.86
CA ARG A 41 7.18 7.96 -4.86
C ARG A 41 8.28 8.21 -3.82
N ALA A 42 9.44 8.73 -4.22
CA ALA A 42 10.54 9.06 -3.30
C ALA A 42 10.18 10.16 -2.28
N SER A 43 9.14 10.96 -2.56
CA SER A 43 8.61 11.99 -1.67
C SER A 43 7.23 11.64 -1.09
N ALA A 44 6.74 10.43 -1.35
CA ALA A 44 5.44 9.98 -0.85
C ALA A 44 5.53 9.52 0.60
N ARG A 45 4.49 9.81 1.36
CA ARG A 45 4.27 9.33 2.73
C ARG A 45 2.80 8.99 2.91
N ILE A 46 2.51 7.95 3.69
CA ILE A 46 1.14 7.57 4.08
C ILE A 46 1.00 7.79 5.57
N GLU A 47 -0.03 8.52 6.00
CA GLU A 47 -0.34 8.73 7.41
C GLU A 47 -1.68 8.06 7.74
N MET A 48 -1.70 7.24 8.79
CA MET A 48 -2.94 6.66 9.33
C MET A 48 -3.44 7.55 10.46
N ASP A 49 -4.54 8.27 10.21
CA ASP A 49 -5.11 9.28 11.11
C ASP A 49 -5.43 8.71 12.50
N ALA A 50 -5.88 7.45 12.54
CA ALA A 50 -6.36 6.81 13.76
C ALA A 50 -5.26 6.18 14.63
N LEU A 51 -4.09 5.88 14.06
CA LEU A 51 -3.01 5.14 14.75
C LEU A 51 -1.73 5.97 14.93
N GLU A 52 -1.73 7.23 14.48
CA GLU A 52 -0.53 8.09 14.44
C GLU A 52 0.67 7.41 13.74
N LEU A 53 0.40 6.44 12.86
CA LEU A 53 1.40 5.71 12.09
C LEU A 53 1.71 6.47 10.81
N ARG A 54 3.01 6.59 10.51
CA ARG A 54 3.53 7.27 9.32
C ARG A 54 4.45 6.33 8.58
N PHE A 55 4.12 6.05 7.32
CA PHE A 55 4.92 5.23 6.43
C PHE A 55 5.70 6.13 5.48
N GLY A 56 7.02 6.08 5.57
CA GLY A 56 7.92 6.75 4.63
C GLY A 56 8.08 5.97 3.30
N PRO A 57 8.83 6.51 2.33
CA PRO A 57 9.01 5.88 1.02
C PRO A 57 9.61 4.47 1.08
N GLN A 58 10.47 4.19 2.08
CA GLN A 58 11.03 2.85 2.29
C GLN A 58 9.98 1.88 2.82
N GLU A 59 9.22 2.28 3.84
CA GLU A 59 8.17 1.43 4.41
C GLU A 59 7.02 1.20 3.43
N ILE A 60 6.73 2.18 2.56
CA ILE A 60 5.77 2.00 1.46
C ILE A 60 6.25 0.93 0.47
N ASP A 61 7.54 0.86 0.17
CA ASP A 61 8.09 -0.18 -0.72
C ASP A 61 7.96 -1.58 -0.08
N GLU A 62 8.23 -1.68 1.23
CA GLU A 62 8.02 -2.92 1.99
C GLU A 62 6.54 -3.31 2.05
N LEU A 63 5.65 -2.34 2.27
CA LEU A 63 4.20 -2.54 2.27
C LEU A 63 3.71 -3.02 0.90
N LEU A 64 4.17 -2.40 -0.19
CA LEU A 64 3.85 -2.83 -1.55
C LEU A 64 4.33 -4.24 -1.83
N ARG A 65 5.54 -4.57 -1.38
CA ARG A 65 6.08 -5.92 -1.50
C ARG A 65 5.24 -6.91 -0.72
N PHE A 66 4.87 -6.59 0.52
CA PHE A 66 4.01 -7.42 1.36
C PHE A 66 2.64 -7.66 0.73
N LEU A 67 1.97 -6.60 0.24
CA LEU A 67 0.66 -6.71 -0.41
C LEU A 67 0.71 -7.53 -1.70
N ARG A 68 1.78 -7.39 -2.49
CA ARG A 68 2.00 -8.23 -3.68
C ARG A 68 2.28 -9.69 -3.33
N ASP A 69 3.06 -9.94 -2.28
CA ASP A 69 3.37 -11.29 -1.79
C ASP A 69 2.13 -11.98 -1.21
N GLU A 70 1.32 -11.27 -0.42
CA GLU A 70 0.02 -11.74 0.07
C GLU A 70 -0.96 -12.02 -1.08
N SER A 71 -1.01 -11.17 -2.11
CA SER A 71 -1.81 -11.44 -3.32
C SER A 71 -1.35 -12.69 -4.08
N ALA A 72 -0.04 -12.98 -4.07
CA ALA A 72 0.53 -14.18 -4.67
C ALA A 72 0.31 -15.43 -3.78
N GLY A 73 0.35 -15.26 -2.45
CA GLY A 73 0.07 -16.28 -1.44
C GLY A 73 -1.40 -16.67 -1.36
N LEU A 74 -2.32 -15.74 -1.65
CA LEU A 74 -3.75 -16.01 -1.81
C LEU A 74 -4.08 -16.68 -3.14
N SER A 75 -3.29 -16.42 -4.20
CA SER A 75 -3.44 -17.15 -5.48
C SER A 75 -2.85 -18.56 -5.44
N SER A 76 -2.03 -18.88 -4.42
CA SER A 76 -1.37 -20.19 -4.26
C SER A 76 -1.97 -21.08 -3.18
N GLN A 77 -3.02 -20.63 -2.47
CA GLN A 77 -3.82 -21.51 -1.61
C GLN A 77 -4.85 -22.27 -2.45
N GLU A 78 -4.33 -23.32 -3.10
CA GLU A 78 -4.96 -24.62 -3.35
C GLU A 78 -6.45 -24.71 -2.99
N ILE A 79 -7.27 -24.34 -3.96
CA ILE A 79 -8.53 -25.03 -4.20
C ILE A 79 -8.16 -26.49 -4.54
N SER A 80 -8.65 -27.44 -3.72
CA SER A 80 -8.67 -28.90 -3.92
C SER A 80 -7.41 -29.72 -3.55
N ALA A 81 -7.37 -30.25 -2.31
CA ALA A 81 -7.07 -31.68 -2.01
C ALA A 81 -6.92 -31.98 -0.50
N ILE A 82 -7.96 -31.78 0.32
CA ILE A 82 -8.07 -32.42 1.65
C ILE A 82 -9.52 -32.81 1.95
N ALA A 83 -10.15 -33.51 1.00
CA ALA A 83 -11.29 -34.36 1.28
C ALA A 83 -10.93 -35.77 0.79
N ASP A 84 -10.54 -36.61 1.74
CA ASP A 84 -10.57 -38.08 1.77
C ASP A 84 -10.06 -38.91 0.58
N PRO A 85 -8.91 -39.59 0.76
CA PRO A 85 -8.60 -40.84 0.09
C PRO A 85 -8.78 -42.08 1.02
N ASP A 86 -9.84 -42.19 1.82
CA ASP A 86 -10.19 -43.46 2.47
C ASP A 86 -11.71 -43.58 2.76
N GLY A 87 -12.39 -44.50 2.05
CA GLY A 87 -13.81 -44.81 2.22
C GLY A 87 -14.42 -45.57 1.05
#